data_AF-A0A969D4A0-F1
#
_entry.id   AF-A0A969D4A0-F1
#
_cell.length_a   1.000
_cell.length_b   1.000
_cell.length_c   1.000
_cell.angle_alpha   90.00
_cell.angle_beta   90.00
_cell.angle_gamma   90.00
#
_symmetry.space_group_name_H-M   'P 1'
#
loop_
_entity.id
_entity.type
_entity.pdbx_description
1 polymer ?
#
loop_
_entity_poly.entity_id
_entity_poly.type
_entity_poly.pdbx_seq_one_letter_code
_entity_poly.pdbx_strand_id
1 'polypeptide(L)'
;MAKHPFVSDREAFGALGKRTVEMLDSYMRALPDEPVDRVVPKDVRQRLISLPLPEYGQTPEAILDFLQREVMPWPIATGHKRSYGWVNSGPAPIALWRMP
;
A
#
# COMPACT_ATOMS: atom_id res chain seq x y z
N MET A 1 8.11 -21.13 -24.11
CA MET A 1 8.59 -20.96 -22.72
C MET A 1 7.90 -19.73 -22.14
N ALA A 2 7.25 -19.83 -20.98
CA ALA A 2 6.70 -18.66 -20.30
C ALA A 2 7.86 -17.76 -19.82
N LYS A 3 7.73 -16.45 -20.01
CA LYS A 3 8.74 -15.46 -19.63
C LYS A 3 8.84 -15.41 -18.10
N HIS A 4 10.06 -15.29 -17.56
CA HIS A 4 10.28 -15.25 -16.11
C HIS A 4 9.57 -14.01 -15.50
N PRO A 5 8.84 -14.13 -14.37
CA PRO A 5 8.06 -13.02 -13.78
C PRO A 5 8.87 -11.75 -13.52
N PHE A 6 10.07 -11.86 -12.95
CA PHE A 6 10.98 -10.71 -12.79
C PHE A 6 11.35 -9.95 -14.08
N VAL A 7 11.20 -10.57 -15.27
CA VAL A 7 11.44 -9.90 -16.55
C VAL A 7 10.21 -9.12 -16.99
N SER A 8 9.02 -9.68 -16.81
CA SER A 8 7.74 -9.00 -17.11
C SER A 8 7.54 -7.77 -16.20
N ASP A 9 7.91 -7.86 -14.92
CA ASP A 9 7.80 -6.75 -13.98
C ASP A 9 8.70 -5.57 -14.35
N ARG A 10 9.88 -5.85 -14.97
CA ARG A 10 10.78 -4.81 -15.47
C ARG A 10 10.18 -4.04 -16.65
N GLU A 11 9.52 -4.74 -17.56
CA GLU A 11 8.86 -4.11 -18.71
C GLU A 11 7.64 -3.30 -18.27
N ALA A 12 6.89 -3.82 -17.30
CA ALA A 12 5.73 -3.15 -16.72
C ALA A 12 6.07 -2.06 -15.68
N PHE A 13 7.34 -1.92 -15.30
CA PHE A 13 7.78 -1.10 -14.17
C PHE A 13 7.26 0.34 -14.22
N GLY A 14 7.28 0.97 -15.40
CA GLY A 14 6.76 2.33 -15.57
C GLY A 14 5.26 2.44 -15.30
N ALA A 15 4.45 1.50 -15.82
CA ALA A 15 3.00 1.50 -15.61
C ALA A 15 2.64 1.17 -14.15
N LEU A 16 3.32 0.18 -13.56
CA LEU A 16 3.13 -0.20 -12.15
C LEU A 16 3.56 0.92 -11.20
N GLY A 17 4.66 1.61 -11.50
CA GLY A 17 5.11 2.78 -10.75
C GLY A 17 4.08 3.91 -10.78
N LYS A 18 3.56 4.25 -11.97
CA LYS A 18 2.51 5.26 -12.10
C LYS A 18 1.28 4.92 -11.27
N ARG A 19 0.79 3.67 -11.37
CA ARG A 19 -0.36 3.19 -10.58
C ARG A 19 -0.11 3.30 -9.07
N THR A 20 1.09 2.93 -8.62
CA THR A 20 1.47 3.01 -7.21
C THR A 20 1.48 4.46 -6.71
N VAL A 21 1.96 5.39 -7.54
CA VAL A 21 1.94 6.83 -7.23
C VAL A 21 0.50 7.36 -7.16
N GLU A 22 -0.39 6.94 -8.07
CA GLU A 22 -1.81 7.31 -8.05
C GLU A 22 -2.51 6.81 -6.77
N MET A 23 -2.19 5.59 -6.32
CA MET A 23 -2.67 5.04 -5.05
C MET A 23 -2.18 5.87 -3.85
N LEU A 24 -0.91 6.28 -3.85
CA LEU A 24 -0.32 7.13 -2.80
C LEU A 24 -0.95 8.53 -2.78
N ASP A 25 -1.11 9.18 -3.94
CA ASP A 25 -1.75 10.49 -4.05
C ASP A 25 -3.19 10.45 -3.50
N SER A 26 -3.95 9.43 -3.90
CA SER A 26 -5.32 9.21 -3.39
C SER A 26 -5.35 9.04 -1.87
N TYR A 27 -4.44 8.25 -1.32
CA TYR A 27 -4.30 8.05 0.12
C TYR A 27 -3.95 9.35 0.86
N MET A 28 -2.94 10.08 0.40
CA MET A 28 -2.47 11.31 1.05
C MET A 28 -3.52 12.42 1.04
N ARG A 29 -4.35 12.49 -0.01
CA ARG A 29 -5.47 13.44 -0.10
C ARG A 29 -6.60 13.10 0.86
N ALA A 30 -6.91 11.82 1.06
CA ALA A 30 -7.97 11.37 1.96
C ALA A 30 -7.55 11.42 3.44
N LEU A 31 -6.28 11.18 3.74
CA LEU A 31 -5.76 11.01 5.11
C LEU A 31 -6.17 12.11 6.13
N PRO A 32 -6.24 13.42 5.78
CA PRO A 32 -6.65 14.44 6.73
C PRO A 32 -8.08 14.29 7.28
N ASP A 33 -8.97 13.69 6.49
CA ASP A 33 -10.40 13.54 6.81
C ASP A 33 -10.74 12.15 7.37
N GLU A 34 -9.79 11.22 7.32
CA GLU A 34 -9.96 9.85 7.79
C GLU A 34 -9.83 9.74 9.33
N PRO A 35 -10.39 8.67 9.94
CA PRO A 35 -10.16 8.39 11.35
C PRO A 35 -8.66 8.20 11.64
N VAL A 36 -8.21 8.74 12.78
CA VAL A 36 -6.82 8.60 13.25
C VAL A 36 -6.52 7.14 13.59
N ASP A 37 -7.44 6.49 14.31
CA ASP A 37 -7.28 5.12 14.75
C ASP A 37 -8.10 4.20 13.85
N ARG A 38 -7.40 3.38 13.05
CA ARG A 38 -7.97 2.43 12.10
C ARG A 38 -7.53 1.02 12.49
N VAL A 39 -7.95 0.59 13.68
CA VAL A 39 -7.69 -0.75 14.20
C VAL A 39 -8.25 -1.78 13.23
N VAL A 40 -7.40 -2.73 12.82
CA VAL A 40 -7.83 -3.86 11.99
C VAL A 40 -8.88 -4.67 12.76
N PRO A 41 -10.10 -4.86 12.22
CA PRO A 41 -11.11 -5.71 12.85
C PRO A 41 -10.57 -7.12 13.10
N LYS A 42 -10.97 -7.73 14.22
CA LYS A 42 -10.40 -9.03 14.65
C LYS A 42 -10.60 -10.12 13.58
N ASP A 43 -11.78 -10.18 13.00
CA ASP A 43 -12.13 -11.11 11.92
C ASP A 43 -11.29 -10.88 10.66
N VAL A 44 -11.08 -9.62 10.25
CA VAL A 44 -10.19 -9.25 9.14
C VAL A 44 -8.76 -9.69 9.43
N ARG A 45 -8.26 -9.40 10.64
CA ARG A 45 -6.91 -9.81 11.07
C ARG A 45 -6.74 -11.33 11.04
N GLN A 46 -7.71 -12.07 11.57
CA GLN A 46 -7.68 -13.54 11.56
C GLN A 46 -7.73 -14.09 10.14
N ARG A 47 -8.59 -13.53 9.27
CA ARG A 47 -8.64 -13.94 7.87
C ARG A 47 -7.31 -13.72 7.17
N LEU A 48 -6.69 -12.55 7.34
CA LEU A 48 -5.42 -12.21 6.67
C LEU A 48 -4.25 -13.06 7.17
N ILE A 49 -4.15 -13.32 8.48
CA ILE A 49 -3.05 -14.15 9.02
C ILE A 49 -3.20 -15.63 8.68
N SER A 50 -4.44 -16.08 8.41
CA SER A 50 -4.72 -17.45 7.98
C SER A 50 -4.68 -17.64 6.46
N LEU A 51 -4.40 -16.59 5.67
CA LEU A 51 -4.27 -16.75 4.22
C LEU A 51 -3.10 -17.67 3.89
N PRO A 52 -3.31 -18.73 3.10
CA PRO A 52 -2.20 -19.53 2.61
C PRO A 52 -1.34 -18.70 1.66
N LEU A 53 -0.04 -18.96 1.66
CA LEU A 53 0.83 -18.43 0.61
C LEU A 53 0.45 -19.09 -0.72
N PRO A 54 0.25 -18.33 -1.81
CA PRO A 54 -0.03 -18.90 -3.11
C PRO A 54 1.08 -19.85 -3.56
N GLU A 55 0.71 -21.00 -4.13
CA GLU A 55 1.67 -21.98 -4.68
C GLU A 55 2.41 -21.43 -5.90
N TYR A 56 1.81 -20.47 -6.60
CA TYR A 56 2.36 -19.82 -7.78
C TYR A 56 2.37 -18.30 -7.62
N GLY A 57 3.35 -17.67 -8.27
CA GLY A 57 3.47 -16.22 -8.32
C GLY A 57 2.18 -15.56 -8.83
N GLN A 58 1.85 -14.42 -8.22
CA GLN A 58 0.72 -13.58 -8.64
C GLN A 58 1.20 -12.51 -9.63
N THR A 59 0.27 -11.95 -10.41
CA THR A 59 0.62 -10.79 -11.24
C THR A 59 0.85 -9.55 -10.36
N PRO A 60 1.71 -8.61 -10.78
CA PRO A 60 1.91 -7.37 -10.03
C PRO A 60 0.62 -6.59 -9.78
N GLU A 61 -0.31 -6.59 -10.73
CA GLU A 61 -1.61 -5.92 -10.60
C GLU A 61 -2.45 -6.53 -9.48
N ALA A 62 -2.49 -7.86 -9.39
CA ALA A 62 -3.22 -8.57 -8.34
C ALA A 62 -2.63 -8.28 -6.95
N ILE A 63 -1.31 -8.13 -6.86
CA ILE A 63 -0.63 -7.74 -5.62
C ILE A 63 -1.01 -6.31 -5.21
N LEU A 64 -1.01 -5.37 -6.16
CA LEU A 64 -1.43 -3.99 -5.90
C LEU A 64 -2.92 -3.89 -5.51
N ASP A 65 -3.79 -4.67 -6.16
CA ASP A 65 -5.21 -4.78 -5.80
C ASP A 65 -5.40 -5.30 -4.38
N PHE A 66 -4.66 -6.36 -4.02
CA PHE A 66 -4.68 -6.92 -2.67
C PHE A 66 -4.21 -5.87 -1.64
N LEU A 67 -3.09 -5.20 -1.90
CA LEU A 67 -2.56 -4.16 -1.02
C LEU A 67 -3.59 -3.05 -0.79
N GLN A 68 -4.19 -2.54 -1.87
CA GLN A 68 -5.16 -1.45 -1.82
C GLN A 68 -6.42 -1.83 -1.03
N ARG A 69 -6.91 -3.05 -1.21
CA ARG A 69 -8.19 -3.51 -0.61
C ARG A 69 -8.03 -4.04 0.81
N GLU A 70 -6.95 -4.75 1.09
CA GLU A 70 -6.84 -5.57 2.31
C GLU A 70 -5.92 -4.94 3.36
N VAL A 71 -4.94 -4.14 2.93
CA VAL A 71 -3.90 -3.59 3.81
C VAL A 71 -4.06 -2.08 4.01
N MET A 72 -4.16 -1.32 2.91
CA MET A 72 -4.26 0.15 2.96
C MET A 72 -5.45 0.71 3.76
N PRO A 73 -6.58 -0.01 3.96
CA PRO A 73 -7.64 0.48 4.84
C PRO A 73 -7.28 0.48 6.33
N TRP A 74 -6.13 -0.06 6.72
CA TRP A 74 -5.72 -0.17 8.12
C TRP A 74 -4.31 0.43 8.34
N PRO A 75 -4.08 1.70 7.96
CA PRO A 75 -2.78 2.32 8.09
C PRO A 75 -2.48 2.63 9.56
N ILE A 76 -1.20 2.58 9.91
CA ILE A 76 -0.73 3.21 11.15
C ILE A 76 -0.84 4.74 10.96
N ALA A 77 -1.34 5.44 11.96
CA ALA A 77 -1.71 6.86 11.90
C ALA A 77 -0.57 7.87 11.65
N THR A 78 0.64 7.43 11.31
CA THR A 78 1.88 8.23 11.32
C THR A 78 1.81 9.53 10.51
N GLY A 79 1.03 9.58 9.43
CA GLY A 79 0.81 10.78 8.61
C GLY A 79 -0.38 11.66 9.00
N HIS A 80 -1.19 11.29 9.99
CA HIS A 80 -2.36 12.06 10.39
C HIS A 80 -1.96 13.20 11.35
N LYS A 81 -2.50 14.41 11.15
CA LYS A 81 -2.32 15.59 12.05
C LYS A 81 -2.60 15.36 13.54
N ARG A 82 -3.31 14.29 13.90
CA ARG A 82 -3.73 13.93 15.26
C ARG A 82 -2.99 12.69 15.78
N SER A 83 -1.98 12.20 15.05
CA SER A 83 -1.10 11.14 15.51
C SER A 83 0.01 11.74 16.36
N TYR A 84 -0.05 11.47 17.66
CA TYR A 84 0.95 11.88 18.64
C TYR A 84 1.85 10.70 19.07
N GLY A 85 1.90 9.62 18.27
CA GLY A 85 2.74 8.46 18.50
C GLY A 85 4.23 8.76 18.34
N TRP A 86 5.03 8.33 19.30
CA TRP A 86 6.37 8.85 19.59
C TRP A 86 7.49 8.48 18.60
N VAL A 87 7.34 7.40 17.80
CA VAL A 87 8.46 6.87 17.00
C VAL A 87 8.36 7.17 15.50
N ASN A 88 7.14 7.30 14.96
CA ASN A 88 6.94 7.27 13.51
C ASN A 88 6.29 8.57 13.01
N SER A 89 7.11 9.47 12.48
CA SER A 89 6.63 10.66 11.78
C SER A 89 6.16 10.28 10.37
N GLY A 90 5.02 10.82 9.94
CA GLY A 90 4.61 10.74 8.54
C GLY A 90 5.65 11.39 7.64
N PRO A 91 5.96 10.80 6.48
CA PRO A 91 6.91 11.40 5.54
C PRO A 91 6.33 12.71 4.99
N ALA A 92 7.17 13.75 4.92
CA ALA A 92 6.81 14.95 4.17
C ALA A 92 6.63 14.56 2.68
N PRO A 93 5.65 15.12 1.95
CA PRO A 93 5.43 14.77 0.54
C PRO A 93 6.68 14.90 -0.33
N ILE A 94 7.52 15.91 -0.06
CA ILE A 94 8.79 16.14 -0.76
C ILE A 94 9.85 15.03 -0.54
N ALA A 95 9.73 14.26 0.54
CA ALA A 95 10.60 13.11 0.82
C ALA A 95 10.17 11.84 0.08
N LEU A 96 8.92 11.78 -0.39
CA LEU A 96 8.38 10.66 -1.18
C LEU A 96 8.61 10.85 -2.67
N TRP A 97 8.55 12.11 -3.13
CA TRP A 97 8.67 12.45 -4.53
C TRP A 97 9.47 13.73 -4.72
N ARG A 98 10.51 13.66 -5.57
CA ARG A 98 11.15 14.84 -6.15
C ARG A 98 10.42 15.17 -7.45
N MET A 99 9.72 16.30 -7.49
CA MET A 99 9.20 16.84 -8.76
C MET A 99 10.38 17.06 -9.73
N PRO A 100 10.22 16.76 -11.04
CA PRO A 100 11.12 17.32 -12.05
C PRO A 100 11.06 18.85 -12.06
#